data_AF-A0A537S9G2-F1
#
_entry.id   AF-A0A537S9G2-F1
#
_cell.length_a   1.000
_cell.length_b   1.000
_cell.length_c   1.000
_cell.angle_alpha   90.00
_cell.angle_beta   90.00
_cell.angle_gamma   90.00
#
_symmetry.space_group_name_H-M   'P 1'
#
loop_
_entity.id
_entity.type
_entity.pdbx_description
1 polymer ?
#
loop_
_entity_poly.entity_id
_entity_poly.type
_entity_poly.pdbx_seq_one_letter_code
_entity_poly.pdbx_strand_id
1 'polypeptide(L)'
;MIGLLFLEHGTAKVLDFPHQETHKIFDLLTLNPGAQGLIELIGGFLFAVGLFTRPVAFILAGDVAVAYFMAHAPRGFFPLLNGGELAIVYCFAFLYFWLAGGGEWSLDRLLGREGVPREIPSDATLVGERWAVSRVSPAHSQDHATAGNTAEREASRR
;
A
#
# COMPACT_ATOMS: atom_id res chain seq x y z
N MET A 1 -10.90 -7.16 -4.97
CA MET A 1 -11.64 -6.95 -6.23
C MET A 1 -11.12 -5.76 -7.03
N ILE A 2 -10.96 -4.56 -6.46
CA ILE A 2 -10.47 -3.36 -7.18
C ILE A 2 -9.18 -3.62 -7.97
N GLY A 3 -8.17 -4.26 -7.35
CA GLY A 3 -6.93 -4.60 -8.04
C GLY A 3 -7.08 -5.55 -9.23
N LEU A 4 -8.02 -6.50 -9.15
CA LEU A 4 -8.28 -7.44 -10.25
C LEU A 4 -8.97 -6.76 -11.43
N LEU A 5 -9.93 -5.88 -11.14
CA LEU A 5 -10.59 -5.08 -12.18
C LEU A 5 -9.62 -4.07 -12.83
N PHE A 6 -8.69 -3.53 -12.04
CA PHE A 6 -7.64 -2.67 -12.58
C PHE A 6 -6.61 -3.44 -13.42
N LEU A 7 -6.25 -4.65 -12.97
CA LEU A 7 -5.40 -5.58 -13.72
C LEU A 7 -6.03 -5.93 -15.07
N GLU A 8 -7.35 -6.14 -15.12
CA GLU A 8 -8.10 -6.39 -16.35
C GLU A 8 -7.94 -5.27 -17.39
N HIS A 9 -7.88 -3.99 -16.94
CA HIS A 9 -7.58 -2.87 -17.84
C HIS A 9 -6.17 -2.97 -18.44
N GLY A 10 -5.19 -3.37 -17.63
CA GLY A 10 -3.82 -3.60 -18.08
C GLY A 10 -3.71 -4.77 -19.06
N THR A 11 -4.38 -5.90 -18.78
CA THR A 11 -4.37 -7.06 -19.69
C THR A 11 -5.05 -6.73 -21.02
N ALA A 12 -6.14 -5.95 -21.02
CA ALA A 12 -6.78 -5.51 -22.26
C ALA A 12 -5.88 -4.60 -23.12
N LYS A 13 -5.05 -3.77 -22.49
CA LYS A 13 -4.14 -2.85 -23.20
C LYS A 13 -2.85 -3.51 -23.70
N VAL A 14 -2.27 -4.40 -22.91
CA VAL A 14 -0.94 -4.98 -23.21
C VAL A 14 -1.06 -6.35 -23.88
N LEU A 15 -2.05 -7.16 -23.48
CA LEU A 15 -2.21 -8.55 -23.92
C LEU A 15 -3.40 -8.76 -24.86
N ASP A 16 -4.18 -7.70 -25.13
CA ASP A 16 -5.44 -7.77 -25.88
C ASP A 16 -6.45 -8.78 -25.30
N PHE A 17 -6.48 -8.89 -23.97
CA PHE A 17 -7.37 -9.80 -23.26
C PHE A 17 -8.00 -9.16 -22.00
N PRO A 18 -9.33 -9.05 -21.89
CA PRO A 18 -10.32 -9.36 -22.92
C PRO A 18 -10.20 -8.40 -24.11
N HIS A 19 -10.47 -8.89 -25.33
CA HIS A 19 -10.40 -8.08 -26.54
C HIS A 19 -11.41 -6.94 -26.50
N GLN A 20 -10.97 -5.75 -26.88
CA GLN A 20 -11.81 -4.56 -27.00
C GLN A 20 -11.80 -4.08 -28.45
N GLU A 21 -12.95 -3.69 -29.00
CA GLU A 21 -13.02 -3.15 -30.37
C GLU A 21 -12.16 -1.89 -30.55
N THR A 22 -11.89 -1.17 -29.45
CA THR A 22 -11.03 0.03 -29.42
C THR A 22 -9.57 -0.29 -29.07
N HIS A 23 -9.18 -1.57 -29.06
CA HIS A 23 -7.81 -1.98 -28.78
C HIS A 23 -6.84 -1.34 -29.79
N LYS A 24 -5.72 -0.83 -29.27
CA LYS A 24 -4.63 -0.27 -30.06
C LYS A 24 -3.41 -1.16 -29.86
N ILE A 25 -2.64 -1.35 -30.93
CA ILE A 25 -1.38 -2.10 -30.87
C ILE A 25 -0.52 -1.51 -29.75
N PHE A 26 -0.07 -2.39 -28.85
CA PHE A 26 0.82 -2.01 -27.77
C PHE A 26 2.14 -1.45 -28.30
N ASP A 27 2.47 -0.24 -27.87
CA ASP A 27 3.74 0.43 -28.18
C ASP A 27 4.22 1.18 -26.94
N LEU A 28 5.39 0.78 -26.43
CA LEU A 28 6.02 1.35 -25.23
C LEU A 28 6.27 2.85 -25.33
N LEU A 29 6.45 3.40 -26.53
CA LEU A 29 6.72 4.83 -26.73
C LEU A 29 5.45 5.69 -26.67
N THR A 30 4.28 5.05 -26.58
CA THR A 30 2.99 5.75 -26.42
C THR A 30 2.61 5.90 -24.96
N LEU A 31 1.92 7.00 -24.62
CA LEU A 31 1.38 7.19 -23.28
C LEU A 31 0.30 6.16 -22.96
N ASN A 32 -0.63 5.95 -23.91
CA ASN A 32 -1.70 4.96 -23.85
C ASN A 32 -1.87 4.36 -25.26
N PRO A 33 -1.68 3.04 -25.43
CA PRO A 33 -1.67 1.98 -24.41
C PRO A 33 -0.30 1.66 -23.76
N GLY A 34 0.82 2.24 -24.19
CA GLY A 34 2.18 1.86 -23.75
C GLY A 34 2.47 1.98 -22.25
N ALA A 35 2.87 3.17 -21.82
CA ALA A 35 3.27 3.41 -20.43
C ALA A 35 2.11 3.15 -19.45
N GLN A 36 0.91 3.65 -19.76
CA GLN A 36 -0.29 3.47 -18.94
C GLN A 36 -0.67 1.99 -18.84
N GLY A 37 -0.66 1.22 -19.94
CA GLY A 37 -1.00 -0.20 -19.90
C GLY A 37 -0.03 -1.02 -19.06
N LEU A 38 1.27 -0.68 -19.07
CA LEU A 38 2.26 -1.36 -18.24
C LEU A 38 2.07 -1.06 -16.75
N ILE A 39 1.76 0.21 -16.41
CA ILE A 39 1.44 0.62 -15.04
C ILE A 39 0.18 -0.09 -14.54
N GLU A 40 -0.87 -0.16 -15.36
CA GLU A 40 -2.11 -0.86 -15.02
C GLU A 40 -1.89 -2.36 -14.84
N LEU A 41 -1.10 -3.00 -15.71
CA LEU A 41 -0.81 -4.43 -15.63
C LEU A 41 0.03 -4.78 -14.40
N ILE A 42 1.19 -4.15 -14.25
CA ILE A 42 2.12 -4.47 -13.15
C ILE A 42 1.57 -3.94 -11.82
N GLY A 43 1.11 -2.70 -11.80
CA GLY A 43 0.54 -2.07 -10.61
C GLY A 43 -0.75 -2.77 -10.17
N GLY A 44 -1.63 -3.11 -11.10
CA GLY A 44 -2.84 -3.88 -10.82
C GLY A 44 -2.53 -5.26 -10.21
N PHE A 45 -1.54 -5.97 -10.75
CA PHE A 45 -1.08 -7.25 -10.21
C PHE A 45 -0.52 -7.11 -8.79
N LEU A 46 0.43 -6.19 -8.58
CA LEU A 46 1.04 -5.94 -7.27
C LEU A 46 0.00 -5.53 -6.23
N PHE A 47 -0.93 -4.66 -6.62
CA PHE A 47 -2.01 -4.22 -5.74
C PHE A 47 -3.01 -5.35 -5.45
N ALA A 48 -3.33 -6.18 -6.44
CA ALA A 48 -4.25 -7.31 -6.25
C ALA A 48 -3.72 -8.35 -5.25
N VAL A 49 -2.40 -8.61 -5.25
CA VAL A 49 -1.77 -9.49 -4.27
C VAL A 49 -1.45 -8.77 -2.95
N GLY A 50 -1.60 -7.44 -2.89
CA GLY A 50 -1.31 -6.64 -1.70
C GLY A 50 0.19 -6.56 -1.37
N LEU A 51 1.03 -6.43 -2.40
CA LEU A 51 2.47 -6.22 -2.26
C LEU A 51 2.82 -4.77 -2.57
N PHE A 52 3.58 -4.13 -1.69
CA PHE A 52 3.88 -2.70 -1.73
C PHE A 52 2.62 -1.84 -1.87
N THR A 53 1.56 -2.21 -1.15
CA THR A 53 0.20 -1.68 -1.30
C THR A 53 0.17 -0.16 -1.22
N ARG A 54 0.88 0.44 -0.26
CA ARG A 54 0.89 1.90 -0.10
C ARG A 54 1.51 2.63 -1.30
N PRO A 55 2.80 2.41 -1.67
CA PRO A 55 3.39 3.10 -2.80
C PRO A 55 2.72 2.73 -4.13
N VAL A 56 2.31 1.46 -4.32
CA VAL A 56 1.59 1.06 -5.54
C VAL A 56 0.26 1.79 -5.65
N ALA A 57 -0.54 1.83 -4.58
CA ALA A 57 -1.81 2.55 -4.58
C ALA A 57 -1.63 4.05 -4.88
N PHE A 58 -0.59 4.68 -4.35
CA PHE A 58 -0.31 6.09 -4.67
C PHE A 58 -0.01 6.31 -6.15
N ILE A 59 0.82 5.45 -6.74
CA ILE A 59 1.15 5.51 -8.18
C ILE A 59 -0.11 5.28 -9.02
N LEU A 60 -0.88 4.24 -8.71
CA LEU A 60 -2.12 3.92 -9.43
C LEU A 60 -3.13 5.06 -9.32
N ALA A 61 -3.30 5.68 -8.15
CA ALA A 61 -4.16 6.85 -7.99
C ALA A 61 -3.75 8.01 -8.91
N GLY A 62 -2.45 8.28 -9.02
CA GLY A 62 -1.90 9.28 -9.94
C GLY A 62 -2.18 8.94 -11.41
N ASP A 63 -2.00 7.68 -11.79
CA ASP A 63 -2.24 7.20 -13.16
C ASP A 63 -3.70 7.43 -13.60
N VAL A 64 -4.67 7.00 -12.80
CA VAL A 64 -6.10 7.23 -13.12
C VAL A 64 -6.50 8.70 -13.02
N ALA A 65 -5.87 9.49 -12.14
CA ALA A 65 -6.11 10.93 -12.08
C ALA A 65 -5.67 11.63 -13.38
N VAL A 66 -4.47 11.33 -13.87
CA VAL A 66 -3.98 11.85 -15.16
C VAL A 66 -4.89 11.40 -16.30
N ALA A 67 -5.27 10.12 -16.32
CA ALA A 67 -6.21 9.59 -17.30
C ALA A 67 -7.56 10.33 -17.28
N TYR A 68 -8.10 10.66 -16.11
CA TYR A 68 -9.33 11.45 -15.99
C TYR A 68 -9.18 12.83 -16.63
N PHE A 69 -8.13 13.58 -16.30
CA PHE A 69 -7.95 14.94 -16.83
C PHE A 69 -7.63 14.98 -18.32
N MET A 70 -6.93 13.97 -18.84
CA MET A 70 -6.56 13.92 -20.25
C MET A 70 -7.66 13.34 -21.15
N ALA A 71 -8.35 12.29 -20.69
CA ALA A 71 -9.32 11.58 -21.52
C ALA A 71 -10.76 11.99 -21.20
N HIS A 72 -11.12 12.19 -19.93
CA HIS A 72 -12.53 12.33 -19.53
C HIS A 72 -12.97 13.78 -19.32
N ALA A 73 -12.22 14.57 -18.56
CA ALA A 73 -12.55 15.96 -18.26
C ALA A 73 -12.82 16.83 -19.51
N PRO A 74 -12.10 16.68 -20.65
CA PRO A 74 -12.36 17.48 -21.85
C PRO A 74 -13.69 17.16 -22.55
N ARG A 75 -14.29 15.99 -22.28
CA ARG A 75 -15.54 15.55 -22.93
C ARG A 75 -16.80 16.10 -22.26
N GLY A 76 -16.67 16.73 -21.10
CA GLY A 76 -17.79 17.34 -20.39
C GLY A 76 -17.57 17.42 -18.89
N PHE A 77 -18.32 18.30 -18.23
CA PHE A 77 -18.19 18.54 -16.79
C PHE A 77 -18.73 17.38 -15.94
N PHE A 78 -19.83 16.77 -16.37
CA PHE A 78 -20.50 15.72 -15.60
C PHE A 78 -19.83 14.35 -15.83
N PRO A 79 -19.27 13.69 -14.79
CA PRO A 79 -18.59 12.40 -14.92
C PRO A 79 -19.44 11.29 -15.55
N LEU A 80 -20.74 11.31 -15.27
CA LEU A 80 -21.71 10.40 -15.85
C LEU A 80 -21.79 10.52 -17.38
N LEU A 81 -21.63 11.74 -17.92
CA LEU A 81 -21.72 12.01 -19.36
C LEU A 81 -20.36 11.88 -20.07
N ASN A 82 -19.25 12.09 -19.35
CA ASN A 82 -17.90 12.03 -19.92
C ASN A 82 -17.24 10.63 -19.78
N GLY A 83 -17.92 9.69 -19.14
CA GLY A 83 -17.47 8.31 -18.90
C GLY A 83 -16.37 8.18 -17.84
N GLY A 84 -16.10 9.22 -17.06
CA GLY A 84 -15.00 9.30 -16.09
C GLY A 84 -15.36 8.89 -14.67
N GLU A 85 -16.60 8.46 -14.43
CA GLU A 85 -17.07 8.01 -13.11
C GLU A 85 -16.17 6.91 -12.52
N LEU A 86 -15.86 5.88 -13.31
CA LEU A 86 -14.98 4.79 -12.87
C LEU A 86 -13.56 5.26 -12.58
N ALA A 87 -13.03 6.21 -13.37
CA ALA A 87 -11.69 6.77 -13.11
C ALA A 87 -11.62 7.51 -11.77
N ILE A 88 -12.68 8.27 -11.42
CA ILE A 88 -12.81 8.92 -10.11
C ILE A 88 -12.88 7.87 -9.00
N VAL A 89 -13.73 6.85 -9.15
CA VAL A 89 -13.89 5.79 -8.15
C VAL A 89 -12.57 5.05 -7.90
N TYR A 90 -11.85 4.65 -8.96
CA TYR A 90 -10.54 4.01 -8.82
C TYR A 90 -9.54 4.93 -8.13
N CYS A 91 -9.47 6.21 -8.52
CA CYS A 91 -8.55 7.17 -7.90
C CYS A 91 -8.79 7.27 -6.39
N PHE A 92 -10.02 7.49 -5.96
CA PHE A 92 -10.34 7.59 -4.53
C PHE A 92 -10.19 6.28 -3.77
N ALA A 93 -10.50 5.14 -4.40
CA ALA A 93 -10.24 3.84 -3.82
C ALA A 93 -8.74 3.64 -3.57
N PHE A 94 -7.88 3.92 -4.56
CA PHE A 94 -6.44 3.80 -4.38
C PHE A 94 -5.88 4.78 -3.34
N LEU A 95 -6.39 6.03 -3.28
CA LEU A 95 -6.03 6.95 -2.20
C LEU A 95 -6.45 6.43 -0.82
N TYR A 96 -7.60 5.78 -0.71
CA TYR A 96 -8.00 5.10 0.52
C TYR A 96 -6.99 4.01 0.91
N PHE A 97 -6.60 3.12 -0.01
CA PHE A 97 -5.62 2.07 0.28
C PHE A 97 -4.21 2.61 0.54
N TRP A 98 -3.84 3.74 -0.05
CA TRP A 98 -2.59 4.43 0.26
C TRP A 98 -2.54 4.87 1.74
N LEU A 99 -3.67 5.33 2.28
CA LEU A 99 -3.80 5.74 3.68
C LEU A 99 -3.97 4.53 4.62
N ALA A 100 -4.91 3.65 4.30
CA ALA A 100 -5.36 2.52 5.12
C ALA A 100 -4.40 1.31 5.10
N GLY A 101 -3.69 1.07 3.99
CA GLY A 101 -2.92 -0.15 3.76
C GLY A 101 -3.76 -1.28 3.12
N GLY A 102 -3.12 -2.41 2.82
CA GLY A 102 -3.70 -3.57 2.14
C GLY A 102 -4.52 -4.51 3.04
N GLY A 103 -4.38 -4.42 4.36
CA GLY A 103 -5.21 -5.13 5.32
C GLY A 103 -4.75 -6.55 5.63
N GLU A 104 -5.63 -7.36 6.22
CA GLU A 104 -5.29 -8.69 6.75
C GLU A 104 -4.78 -9.70 5.72
N TRP A 105 -5.28 -9.58 4.50
CA TRP A 105 -4.99 -10.51 3.40
C TRP A 105 -3.87 -10.02 2.47
N SER A 106 -3.21 -8.91 2.81
CA SER A 106 -2.10 -8.36 2.02
C SER A 106 -0.84 -9.20 2.21
N LEU A 107 -0.09 -9.44 1.13
CA LEU A 107 1.26 -10.00 1.24
C LEU A 107 2.17 -9.11 2.08
N ASP A 108 1.97 -7.79 2.05
CA ASP A 108 2.72 -6.86 2.90
C ASP A 108 2.59 -7.18 4.39
N ARG A 109 1.39 -7.55 4.87
CA ARG A 109 1.19 -7.94 6.27
C ARG A 109 1.84 -9.28 6.57
N LEU A 110 1.73 -10.25 5.67
CA LEU A 110 2.42 -11.54 5.81
C LEU A 110 3.95 -11.39 5.85
N LEU A 111 4.47 -10.37 5.18
CA LEU A 111 5.89 -10.00 5.17
C LEU A 111 6.28 -9.05 6.32
N GLY A 112 5.36 -8.72 7.24
CA GLY A 112 5.61 -7.83 8.38
C GLY A 112 5.85 -6.37 8.00
N ARG A 113 5.42 -5.94 6.80
CA ARG A 113 5.59 -4.57 6.27
C ARG A 113 4.43 -3.65 6.66
N GLU A 114 3.34 -4.20 7.18
CA GLU A 114 2.21 -3.46 7.75
C GLU A 114 2.22 -3.56 9.27
N GLY A 115 1.97 -2.45 9.96
CA GLY A 115 1.96 -2.40 11.42
C GLY A 115 0.91 -3.35 12.00
N VAL A 116 1.33 -4.17 12.97
CA VAL A 116 0.43 -5.07 13.70
C VAL A 116 -0.71 -4.22 14.31
N PRO A 117 -1.99 -4.52 14.00
CA PRO A 117 -3.10 -3.89 14.73
C PRO A 117 -2.87 -4.17 16.21
N ARG A 118 -2.71 -3.12 17.02
CA ARG A 118 -2.60 -3.31 18.46
C ARG A 118 -3.85 -4.04 18.92
N GLU A 119 -3.71 -5.28 19.37
CA GLU A 119 -4.76 -5.94 20.13
C GLU A 119 -5.18 -4.97 21.24
N ILE A 120 -6.46 -4.62 21.29
CA ILE A 120 -7.02 -3.94 22.44
C ILE A 120 -6.95 -4.97 23.56
N PRO A 121 -6.16 -4.74 24.62
CA PRO A 121 -6.04 -5.69 25.71
C PRO A 121 -7.44 -6.02 26.26
N SER A 122 -7.78 -7.30 26.40
CA SER A 122 -9.12 -7.74 26.84
C SER A 122 -9.46 -7.32 28.28
N ASP A 123 -8.50 -6.77 29.01
CA ASP A 123 -8.62 -6.19 30.35
C ASP A 123 -8.98 -4.68 30.32
N ALA A 124 -9.03 -4.04 29.15
CA ALA A 124 -9.41 -2.63 29.00
C ALA A 124 -10.89 -2.34 29.31
N THR A 125 -11.70 -3.36 29.63
CA THR A 125 -13.13 -3.17 29.88
C THR A 125 -13.49 -2.50 31.19
N LEU A 126 -12.63 -2.35 32.21
CA LEU A 126 -13.11 -1.82 33.50
C LEU A 126 -12.08 -1.00 34.29
N VAL A 127 -11.50 0.05 33.72
CA VAL A 127 -11.10 1.19 34.55
C VAL A 127 -11.33 2.46 33.75
N GLY A 128 -12.47 3.10 34.01
CA GLY A 128 -12.56 4.53 33.75
C GLY A 128 -11.45 5.18 34.55
N GLU A 129 -10.46 5.74 33.86
CA GLU A 129 -9.65 6.91 34.23
C GLU A 129 -8.37 6.94 33.36
N ARG A 130 -8.17 8.10 32.71
CA ARG A 130 -6.88 8.65 32.27
C ARG A 130 -6.03 7.83 31.28
N TRP A 131 -6.10 8.25 30.01
CA TRP A 131 -4.92 8.65 29.22
C TRP A 131 -3.62 7.87 29.52
N ALA A 132 -3.44 6.68 28.95
CA ALA A 132 -2.12 6.04 28.88
C ALA A 132 -1.44 6.39 27.56
N VAL A 133 -1.11 7.68 27.41
CA VAL A 133 0.03 8.11 26.60
C VAL A 133 1.28 7.58 27.30
N SER A 134 2.07 6.77 26.60
CA SER A 134 3.53 6.60 26.74
C SER A 134 3.91 5.14 26.51
N ARG A 135 4.62 4.89 25.41
CA ARG A 135 6.02 4.43 25.47
C ARG A 135 6.54 4.26 24.05
N VAL A 136 7.15 5.31 23.52
CA VAL A 136 8.36 5.14 22.70
C VAL A 136 9.45 4.73 23.69
N SER A 137 9.98 3.51 23.57
CA SER A 137 11.22 3.14 24.23
C SER A 137 12.32 3.18 23.16
N PRO A 138 13.35 4.04 23.29
CA PRO A 138 14.48 4.01 22.38
C PRO A 138 15.32 2.77 22.67
N ALA A 139 15.72 2.08 21.61
CA ALA A 139 16.80 1.11 21.66
C ALA A 139 18.09 1.85 22.04
N HIS A 140 18.67 1.52 23.20
CA HIS A 140 20.04 1.87 23.53
C HIS A 140 20.60 0.85 24.53
N SER A 141 20.96 -0.34 24.04
CA SER A 141 21.87 -1.23 24.78
C SER A 141 23.30 -0.80 24.47
N GLN A 142 23.83 0.15 25.24
CA GLN A 142 25.27 0.37 25.29
C GLN A 142 25.89 -0.72 26.15
N ASP A 143 26.69 -1.55 25.47
CA ASP A 143 27.82 -2.25 26.05
C ASP A 143 28.70 -1.26 26.82
N HIS A 144 28.82 -1.43 28.13
CA HIS A 144 29.97 -0.93 28.87
C HIS A 144 30.39 -1.95 29.92
N ALA A 145 31.60 -2.46 29.69
CA ALA A 145 32.43 -3.23 30.58
C ALA A 145 32.46 -2.65 32.00
N THR A 146 32.43 -3.53 33.00
CA THR A 146 33.10 -3.29 34.26
C THR A 146 33.87 -4.54 34.65
N ALA A 147 35.14 -4.54 34.24
CA ALA A 147 36.17 -5.35 34.85
C ALA A 147 36.34 -4.94 36.33
N GLY A 148 36.65 -5.91 37.18
CA GLY A 148 37.15 -5.68 38.53
C GLY A 148 36.13 -5.91 39.64
N ASN A 149 36.09 -7.13 40.18
CA ASN A 149 36.49 -7.40 41.58
C ASN A 149 36.10 -8.84 41.98
N THR A 150 36.88 -9.82 41.52
CA THR A 150 36.78 -11.23 41.96
C THR A 150 38.08 -11.75 42.55
N ALA A 151 39.01 -10.86 42.92
CA ALA A 151 40.30 -11.23 43.51
C ALA A 151 40.32 -11.16 45.05
N GLU A 152 39.26 -10.69 45.72
CA GLU A 152 39.29 -10.43 47.18
C GLU A 152 38.41 -11.35 48.05
N ARG A 153 37.74 -12.36 47.48
CA ARG A 153 36.80 -13.21 48.26
C ARG A 153 37.23 -14.65 48.53
N GLU A 154 38.44 -15.06 48.15
CA GLU A 154 38.93 -16.43 48.44
C GLU A 154 40.03 -16.51 49.51
N ALA A 155 40.57 -15.39 50.01
CA ALA A 155 41.56 -15.38 51.10
C ALA A 155 40.95 -15.49 52.53
N SER A 156 39.64 -15.71 52.67
CA SER A 156 38.97 -15.83 53.98
C SER A 156 38.27 -17.18 54.22
N ARG A 157 38.42 -18.16 53.31
CA ARG A 157 37.85 -19.50 53.49
C ARG A 157 38.76 -20.59 52.94
N ARG A 158 39.95 -20.77 53.53
CA ARG A 158 40.61 -22.06 53.83
C ARG A 158 42.06 -21.85 54.26
#